data_AF-L1M9U9-F1
#
_entry.id   AF-L1M9U9-F1
#
_cell.length_a   1.000
_cell.length_b   1.000
_cell.length_c   1.000
_cell.angle_alpha   90.00
_cell.angle_beta   90.00
_cell.angle_gamma   90.00
#
_symmetry.space_group_name_H-M   'P 1'
#
loop_
_entity.id
_entity.type
_entity.pdbx_description
1 polymer ?
#
loop_
_entity_poly.entity_id
_entity_poly.type
_entity_poly.pdbx_seq_one_letter_code
_entity_poly.pdbx_strand_id
1 'polypeptide(L)'
;MRAVLSIGSNMNDRRALLQGAYDHFRPELVAASHIYATPPWGVTDQEDFLNAILIVETSLSPMELLRAGQALERAAHRVHTRKWGARTLDVDLICCADGAGHSIESSDPTLTLPHPWAAERVFVLVPWLDADSQATLNGVHVTELLAALDPADVEAVRVVGSFAERGLE
;
A
#
# COMPACT_ATOMS: atom_id res chain seq x y z
N MET A 1 -11.29 8.51 -10.79
CA MET A 1 -10.84 8.78 -9.40
C MET A 1 -9.39 8.35 -9.31
N ARG A 2 -8.52 9.14 -8.67
CA ARG A 2 -7.17 8.71 -8.35
C ARG A 2 -7.15 8.09 -6.96
N ALA A 3 -6.44 6.99 -6.77
CA ALA A 3 -6.31 6.32 -5.48
C ALA A 3 -4.87 5.88 -5.22
N VAL A 4 -4.50 5.87 -3.95
CA VAL A 4 -3.22 5.34 -3.47
C VAL A 4 -3.51 4.06 -2.69
N LEU A 5 -2.93 2.95 -3.15
CA LEU A 5 -3.04 1.64 -2.55
C LEU A 5 -1.69 1.26 -1.93
N SER A 6 -1.71 0.75 -0.70
CA SER A 6 -0.58 0.08 -0.07
C SER A 6 -0.79 -1.42 -0.16
N ILE A 7 0.18 -2.15 -0.71
CA ILE A 7 0.15 -3.61 -0.76
C ILE A 7 1.27 -4.19 0.09
N GLY A 8 0.97 -5.26 0.82
CA GLY A 8 1.90 -5.85 1.79
C GLY A 8 1.80 -7.37 1.87
N SER A 9 2.92 -8.06 2.10
CA SER A 9 2.96 -9.51 2.29
C SER A 9 4.17 -9.94 3.14
N ASN A 10 3.96 -10.84 4.09
CA ASN A 10 5.07 -11.47 4.82
C ASN A 10 4.96 -13.01 4.93
N MET A 11 4.11 -13.64 4.12
CA MET A 11 3.97 -15.10 4.07
C MET A 11 4.06 -15.63 2.64
N ASN A 12 4.35 -16.93 2.52
CA ASN A 12 4.41 -17.65 1.26
C ASN A 12 5.37 -16.98 0.26
N ASP A 13 5.06 -17.06 -1.03
CA ASP A 13 5.78 -16.32 -2.07
C ASP A 13 5.33 -14.86 -2.10
N ARG A 14 5.86 -14.09 -1.15
CA ARG A 14 5.56 -12.66 -0.94
C ARG A 14 5.71 -11.85 -2.23
N ARG A 15 6.75 -12.14 -3.03
CA ARG A 15 6.99 -11.44 -4.31
C ARG A 15 5.92 -11.78 -5.34
N ALA A 16 5.59 -13.06 -5.51
CA ALA A 16 4.52 -13.46 -6.43
C ALA A 16 3.16 -12.88 -6.02
N LEU A 17 2.88 -12.79 -4.72
CA LEU A 17 1.65 -12.20 -4.21
C LEU A 17 1.55 -10.69 -4.48
N LEU A 18 2.62 -9.93 -4.21
CA LEU A 18 2.66 -8.51 -4.58
C LEU A 18 2.59 -8.31 -6.10
N GLN A 19 3.27 -9.15 -6.89
CA GLN A 19 3.21 -9.11 -8.33
C GLN A 19 1.78 -9.35 -8.83
N GLY A 20 1.06 -10.32 -8.28
CA GLY A 20 -0.35 -10.57 -8.63
C GLY A 20 -1.26 -9.38 -8.35
N ALA A 21 -1.06 -8.67 -7.24
CA ALA A 21 -1.79 -7.43 -6.93
C ALA A 21 -1.42 -6.29 -7.91
N TYR A 22 -0.13 -6.11 -8.20
CA TYR A 22 0.34 -5.17 -9.21
C TYR A 22 -0.29 -5.45 -10.58
N ASP A 23 -0.29 -6.70 -11.03
CA ASP A 23 -0.82 -7.09 -12.35
C ASP A 23 -2.34 -6.85 -12.44
N HIS A 24 -3.07 -7.04 -11.34
CA HIS A 24 -4.51 -6.76 -11.30
C HIS A 24 -4.81 -5.28 -11.52
N PHE A 25 -4.05 -4.38 -10.89
CA PHE A 25 -4.26 -2.94 -10.99
C PHE A 25 -3.48 -2.28 -12.14
N ARG A 26 -2.55 -3.00 -12.77
CA ARG A 26 -1.72 -2.53 -13.90
C ARG A 26 -2.51 -1.80 -15.00
N PRO A 27 -3.71 -2.26 -15.44
CA PRO A 27 -4.46 -1.56 -16.49
C PRO A 27 -4.86 -0.12 -16.14
N GLU A 28 -4.93 0.20 -14.85
CA GLU A 28 -5.33 1.49 -14.29
C GLU A 28 -4.15 2.19 -13.59
N LEU A 29 -2.95 1.64 -13.66
CA LEU A 29 -1.79 2.11 -12.93
C LEU A 29 -1.21 3.40 -13.52
N VAL A 30 -1.05 4.40 -12.67
CA VAL A 30 -0.37 5.66 -12.99
C VAL A 30 1.11 5.56 -12.61
N ALA A 31 1.39 5.05 -11.42
CA ALA A 31 2.75 4.87 -10.91
C ALA A 31 2.79 3.74 -9.88
N ALA A 32 3.96 3.13 -9.70
CA ALA A 32 4.23 2.21 -8.61
C ALA A 32 5.59 2.52 -8.02
N SER A 33 5.73 2.28 -6.72
CA SER A 33 7.04 2.31 -6.06
C SER A 33 7.85 1.07 -6.42
N HIS A 34 9.12 1.06 -6.02
CA HIS A 34 9.87 -0.16 -5.80
C HIS A 34 9.20 -1.05 -4.74
N ILE A 35 9.68 -2.30 -4.63
CA ILE A 35 9.31 -3.22 -3.55
C ILE A 35 10.30 -3.00 -2.41
N TYR A 36 9.77 -2.80 -1.21
CA TYR A 36 10.55 -2.54 -0.01
C TYR A 36 10.41 -3.66 1.01
N ALA A 37 11.51 -4.06 1.64
CA ALA A 37 11.50 -4.89 2.83
C ALA A 37 11.46 -4.02 4.08
N THR A 38 10.62 -4.40 5.05
CA THR A 38 10.48 -3.70 6.33
C THR A 38 10.36 -4.70 7.49
N PRO A 39 11.01 -4.45 8.65
CA PRO A 39 10.84 -5.30 9.82
C PRO A 39 9.38 -5.42 10.25
N PRO A 40 8.97 -6.56 10.81
CA PRO A 40 7.63 -6.71 11.35
C PRO A 40 7.39 -5.80 12.55
N TRP A 41 6.21 -5.19 12.61
CA TRP A 41 5.79 -4.34 13.72
C TRP A 41 5.14 -5.17 14.84
N GLY A 42 5.60 -4.96 16.07
CA GLY A 42 5.03 -5.60 17.27
C GLY A 42 5.51 -7.04 17.48
N VAL A 43 4.98 -8.00 16.71
CA VAL A 43 5.40 -9.41 16.81
C VAL A 43 6.63 -9.62 15.93
N THR A 44 7.81 -9.82 16.51
CA THR A 44 9.07 -9.84 15.76
C THR A 44 9.54 -11.23 15.32
N ASP A 45 8.92 -12.29 15.81
CA ASP A 45 9.18 -13.68 15.40
C ASP A 45 8.41 -14.04 14.12
N GLN A 46 8.67 -13.29 13.05
CA GLN A 46 8.12 -13.50 11.71
C GLN A 46 9.05 -12.90 10.66
N GLU A 47 8.89 -13.33 9.39
CA GLU A 47 9.65 -12.74 8.29
C GLU A 47 9.30 -11.26 8.09
N ASP A 48 10.25 -10.51 7.54
CA ASP A 48 10.05 -9.13 7.08
C ASP A 48 8.86 -9.04 6.13
N PHE A 49 8.17 -7.90 6.17
CA PHE A 49 7.16 -7.59 5.17
C PHE A 49 7.81 -7.09 3.89
N LEU A 50 7.27 -7.52 2.75
CA LEU A 50 7.43 -6.79 1.50
C LEU A 50 6.26 -5.84 1.34
N ASN A 51 6.53 -4.57 1.04
CA ASN A 51 5.53 -3.53 0.84
C ASN A 51 5.80 -2.75 -0.45
N ALA A 52 4.73 -2.22 -1.04
CA ALA A 52 4.81 -1.30 -2.18
C ALA A 52 3.57 -0.40 -2.24
N ILE A 53 3.69 0.73 -2.93
CA ILE A 53 2.60 1.65 -3.23
C ILE A 53 2.24 1.54 -4.71
N LEU A 54 0.93 1.48 -4.98
CA LEU A 54 0.35 1.60 -6.32
C LEU A 54 -0.53 2.85 -6.36
N ILE A 55 -0.30 3.71 -7.34
CA ILE A 55 -1.15 4.85 -7.64
C ILE A 55 -1.96 4.50 -8.88
N VAL A 56 -3.29 4.54 -8.77
CA VAL A 56 -4.21 4.12 -9.85
C VAL A 56 -5.19 5.21 -10.21
N GLU A 57 -5.61 5.23 -11.47
CA GLU A 57 -6.73 6.02 -11.98
C GLU A 57 -7.83 5.09 -12.44
N THR A 58 -8.90 5.04 -11.66
CA THR A 58 -9.98 4.06 -11.82
C THR A 58 -11.34 4.72 -11.99
N SER A 59 -12.25 4.04 -12.67
CA SER A 59 -13.68 4.38 -12.67
C SER A 59 -14.43 3.80 -11.47
N LEU A 60 -13.80 2.91 -10.69
CA LEU A 60 -14.39 2.36 -9.48
C LEU A 60 -14.59 3.44 -8.41
N SER A 61 -15.68 3.31 -7.64
CA SER A 61 -15.84 4.04 -6.38
C SER A 61 -14.87 3.52 -5.31
N PRO A 62 -14.61 4.28 -4.22
CA PRO A 62 -13.74 3.82 -3.13
C PRO A 62 -14.16 2.47 -2.54
N MET A 63 -15.47 2.24 -2.41
CA MET A 63 -16.00 0.99 -1.88
C MET A 63 -15.83 -0.18 -2.85
N GLU A 64 -15.94 0.05 -4.15
CA GLU A 64 -15.67 -0.99 -5.16
C GLU A 64 -14.18 -1.33 -5.21
N LEU A 65 -13.31 -0.32 -5.10
CA LEU A 65 -11.86 -0.51 -5.05
C LEU A 65 -11.44 -1.27 -3.78
N LEU A 66 -12.03 -0.95 -2.62
CA LEU A 66 -11.86 -1.73 -1.39
C LEU A 66 -12.26 -3.20 -1.61
N ARG A 67 -13.41 -3.46 -2.23
CA ARG A 67 -13.88 -4.83 -2.52
C ARG A 67 -12.95 -5.57 -3.48
N ALA A 68 -12.34 -4.88 -4.44
CA ALA A 68 -11.34 -5.45 -5.34
C ALA A 68 -10.08 -5.87 -4.57
N GLY A 69 -9.55 -5.00 -3.70
CA GLY A 69 -8.44 -5.35 -2.80
C GLY A 69 -8.75 -6.56 -1.93
N GLN A 70 -9.90 -6.55 -1.25
CA GLN A 70 -10.35 -7.70 -0.45
C GLN A 70 -10.53 -8.99 -1.26
N ALA A 71 -10.87 -8.90 -2.55
CA ALA A 71 -10.96 -10.08 -3.41
C ALA A 71 -9.59 -10.69 -3.69
N LEU A 72 -8.57 -9.86 -3.92
CA LEU A 72 -7.18 -10.31 -4.07
C LEU A 72 -6.67 -10.98 -2.80
N GLU A 73 -6.95 -10.40 -1.64
CA GLU A 73 -6.59 -10.98 -0.35
C GLU A 73 -7.23 -12.37 -0.13
N ARG A 74 -8.53 -12.50 -0.47
CA ARG A 74 -9.21 -13.80 -0.41
C ARG A 74 -8.59 -14.82 -1.36
N ALA A 75 -8.25 -14.40 -2.59
CA ALA A 75 -7.58 -15.26 -3.57
C ALA A 75 -6.17 -15.67 -3.11
N ALA A 76 -5.47 -14.81 -2.37
CA ALA A 76 -4.20 -15.10 -1.72
C ALA A 76 -4.34 -15.98 -0.46
N HIS A 77 -5.52 -16.54 -0.20
CA HIS A 77 -5.81 -17.36 0.97
C HIS A 77 -5.44 -16.67 2.29
N ARG A 78 -5.80 -15.39 2.44
CA ARG A 78 -5.54 -14.60 3.66
C ARG A 78 -5.85 -15.39 4.93
N VAL A 79 -4.79 -15.71 5.68
CA VAL A 79 -4.88 -16.40 6.98
C VAL A 79 -4.83 -15.34 8.09
N HIS A 80 -5.93 -15.16 8.82
CA HIS A 80 -5.93 -14.29 10.00
C HIS A 80 -5.52 -15.11 11.23
N THR A 81 -4.21 -15.25 11.46
CA THR A 81 -3.70 -16.05 12.59
C THR A 81 -3.84 -15.31 13.92
N ARG A 82 -3.45 -14.02 13.98
CA ARG A 82 -3.46 -13.16 15.18
C ARG A 82 -3.50 -11.67 14.81
N LYS A 83 -3.91 -10.80 15.75
CA LYS A 83 -3.77 -9.34 15.61
C LYS A 83 -2.28 -8.99 15.41
N TRP A 84 -1.98 -8.24 14.35
CA TRP A 84 -0.61 -7.92 13.88
C TRP A 84 0.26 -9.13 13.48
N GLY A 85 -0.38 -10.28 13.27
CA GLY A 85 0.27 -11.47 12.76
C GLY A 85 0.49 -11.41 11.26
N ALA A 86 1.22 -12.42 10.78
CA ALA A 86 1.59 -12.58 9.39
C ALA A 86 0.36 -12.63 8.46
N ARG A 87 0.52 -12.09 7.24
CA ARG A 87 -0.52 -12.02 6.20
C ARG A 87 0.06 -12.45 4.87
N THR A 88 -0.72 -13.22 4.11
CA THR A 88 -0.36 -13.60 2.74
C THR A 88 -0.40 -12.40 1.81
N LEU A 89 -1.49 -11.63 1.81
CA LEU A 89 -1.59 -10.35 1.12
C LEU A 89 -2.49 -9.41 1.93
N ASP A 90 -2.12 -8.14 1.95
CA ASP A 90 -2.90 -7.01 2.46
C ASP A 90 -2.96 -5.95 1.36
N VAL A 91 -4.15 -5.41 1.10
CA VAL A 91 -4.37 -4.32 0.14
C VAL A 91 -5.17 -3.22 0.83
N ASP A 92 -4.47 -2.20 1.29
CA ASP A 92 -5.05 -1.05 1.99
C ASP A 92 -5.29 0.11 1.04
N LEU A 93 -6.47 0.72 1.11
CA LEU A 93 -6.78 1.97 0.42
C LEU A 93 -6.37 3.15 1.30
N ILE A 94 -5.31 3.87 0.92
CA ILE A 94 -4.69 4.92 1.73
C ILE A 94 -5.44 6.25 1.60
N CYS A 95 -5.67 6.71 0.37
CA CYS A 95 -6.46 7.91 0.10
C CYS A 95 -7.04 7.86 -1.32
N CYS A 96 -8.01 8.73 -1.57
CA CYS A 96 -8.67 8.88 -2.86
C CYS A 96 -8.86 10.35 -3.18
N ALA A 97 -8.83 10.70 -4.47
CA ALA A 97 -9.15 12.01 -4.98
C ALA A 97 -10.10 11.92 -6.18
N ASP A 98 -11.04 12.85 -6.26
CA ASP A 98 -11.97 12.97 -7.40
C ASP A 98 -11.23 13.42 -8.68
N GLY A 99 -11.96 13.52 -9.80
CA GLY A 99 -11.38 13.93 -11.08
C GLY A 99 -10.87 15.38 -11.12
N ALA A 100 -11.22 16.21 -10.13
CA ALA A 100 -10.72 17.57 -9.96
C ALA A 100 -9.54 17.64 -8.96
N GLY A 101 -9.16 16.51 -8.35
CA GLY A 101 -8.07 16.43 -7.38
C GLY A 101 -8.50 16.73 -5.93
N HIS A 102 -9.80 16.82 -5.64
CA HIS A 102 -10.26 16.99 -4.25
C HIS A 102 -10.21 15.66 -3.49
N SER A 103 -9.74 15.71 -2.24
CA SER A 103 -9.73 14.53 -1.35
C SER A 103 -11.14 13.98 -1.17
N ILE A 104 -11.27 12.66 -1.26
CA ILE A 104 -12.49 11.93 -0.93
C ILE A 104 -12.36 11.41 0.49
N GLU A 105 -13.19 11.96 1.37
CA GLU A 105 -13.25 11.62 2.79
C GLU A 105 -14.32 10.56 3.07
N SER A 106 -14.07 9.70 4.04
CA SER A 106 -15.07 8.77 4.55
C SER A 106 -14.85 8.49 6.03
N SER A 107 -15.93 8.56 6.81
CA SER A 107 -15.95 8.16 8.22
C SER A 107 -16.70 6.85 8.45
N ASP A 108 -17.07 6.12 7.38
CA ASP A 108 -17.67 4.79 7.48
C ASP A 108 -16.67 3.83 8.16
N PRO A 109 -17.10 3.06 9.19
CA PRO A 109 -16.23 2.08 9.85
C PRO A 109 -15.70 0.98 8.91
N THR A 110 -16.37 0.74 7.79
CA THR A 110 -15.96 -0.22 6.75
C THR A 110 -14.85 0.34 5.88
N LEU A 111 -14.80 1.65 5.69
CA LEU A 111 -13.82 2.35 4.86
C LEU A 111 -13.62 3.77 5.39
N THR A 112 -12.66 3.95 6.29
CA THR A 112 -12.23 5.28 6.71
C THR A 112 -11.19 5.82 5.74
N LEU A 113 -11.44 7.02 5.20
CA LEU A 113 -10.55 7.69 4.27
C LEU A 113 -10.32 9.15 4.68
N PRO A 114 -9.07 9.64 4.56
CA PRO A 114 -7.84 8.86 4.34
C PRO A 114 -7.59 7.84 5.46
N HIS A 115 -6.81 6.81 5.18
CA HIS A 115 -6.57 5.72 6.12
C HIS A 115 -5.97 6.29 7.42
N PRO A 116 -6.58 6.01 8.59
CA PRO A 116 -6.34 6.79 9.81
C PRO A 116 -4.92 6.66 10.35
N TRP A 117 -4.24 5.55 10.06
CA TRP A 117 -2.88 5.31 10.53
C TRP A 117 -1.81 5.50 9.46
N ALA A 118 -2.16 5.87 8.22
CA ALA A 118 -1.18 5.91 7.12
C ALA A 118 -0.03 6.91 7.39
N ALA A 119 -0.34 8.04 8.05
CA ALA A 119 0.64 9.06 8.42
C ALA A 119 1.69 8.59 9.44
N GLU A 120 1.46 7.45 10.10
CA GLU A 120 2.35 6.89 11.13
C GLU A 120 3.18 5.70 10.60
N ARG A 121 3.04 5.33 9.32
CA ARG A 121 3.64 4.10 8.77
C ARG A 121 4.74 4.38 7.76
N VAL A 122 5.99 4.22 8.19
CA VAL A 122 7.17 4.35 7.30
C VAL A 122 7.09 3.44 6.07
N PHE A 123 6.51 2.24 6.20
CA PHE A 123 6.33 1.28 5.09
C PHE A 123 5.26 1.70 4.07
N VAL A 124 4.45 2.72 4.39
CA VAL A 124 3.52 3.39 3.46
C VAL A 124 4.19 4.64 2.88
N LEU A 125 4.72 5.49 3.76
CA LEU A 125 5.20 6.82 3.40
C LEU A 125 6.50 6.79 2.56
N VAL A 126 7.46 5.93 2.90
CA VAL A 126 8.72 5.81 2.14
C VAL A 126 8.46 5.34 0.71
N PRO A 127 7.71 4.23 0.46
CA PRO A 127 7.40 3.84 -0.91
C PRO A 127 6.48 4.84 -1.62
N TRP A 128 5.63 5.58 -0.89
CA TRP A 128 4.78 6.58 -1.53
C TRP A 128 5.59 7.74 -2.11
N LEU A 129 6.60 8.25 -1.40
CA LEU A 129 7.50 9.27 -1.96
C LEU A 129 8.31 8.77 -3.16
N ASP A 130 8.64 7.48 -3.20
CA ASP A 130 9.30 6.86 -4.35
C ASP A 130 8.37 6.81 -5.58
N ALA A 131 7.09 6.51 -5.37
CA ALA A 131 6.09 6.53 -6.44
C ALA A 131 5.68 7.94 -6.89
N ASP A 132 5.63 8.90 -5.96
CA ASP A 132 5.25 10.30 -6.19
C ASP A 132 6.00 11.23 -5.24
N SER A 133 7.01 11.94 -5.78
CA SER A 133 7.82 12.89 -5.02
C SER A 133 7.06 14.10 -4.46
N GLN A 134 5.83 14.36 -4.94
CA GLN A 134 4.95 15.44 -4.50
C GLN A 134 3.78 14.93 -3.64
N ALA A 135 3.86 13.68 -3.16
CA ALA A 135 2.80 13.05 -2.39
C ALA A 135 2.40 13.88 -1.17
N THR A 136 1.08 14.04 -0.98
CA THR A 136 0.49 14.67 0.21
C THR A 136 -0.57 13.77 0.82
N LEU A 137 -0.65 13.76 2.16
CA LEU A 137 -1.69 13.11 2.93
C LEU A 137 -2.30 14.13 3.90
N ASN A 138 -3.61 14.31 3.88
CA ASN A 138 -4.32 15.33 4.66
C ASN A 138 -3.76 16.75 4.45
N GLY A 139 -3.29 17.05 3.24
CA GLY A 139 -2.69 18.34 2.88
C GLY A 139 -1.26 18.54 3.40
N VAL A 140 -0.66 17.56 4.09
CA VAL A 140 0.74 17.59 4.55
C VAL A 140 1.61 16.80 3.59
N HIS A 141 2.77 17.33 3.24
CA HIS A 141 3.71 16.64 2.36
C HIS A 141 4.29 15.40 3.04
N VAL A 142 4.42 14.29 2.32
CA VAL A 142 4.87 13.02 2.92
C VAL A 142 6.28 13.13 3.53
N THR A 143 7.16 13.98 2.98
CA THR A 143 8.49 14.23 3.57
C THR A 143 8.41 14.86 4.96
N GLU A 144 7.43 15.73 5.21
CA GLU A 144 7.20 16.33 6.53
C GLU A 144 6.67 15.29 7.52
N LEU A 145 5.79 14.39 7.07
CA LEU A 145 5.30 13.28 7.87
C LEU A 145 6.44 12.33 8.27
N LEU A 146 7.32 11.96 7.34
CA LEU A 146 8.48 11.13 7.63
C LEU A 146 9.47 11.78 8.60
N ALA A 147 9.68 13.10 8.49
CA ALA A 147 10.55 13.84 9.40
C ALA A 147 10.07 13.83 10.87
N ALA A 148 8.78 13.52 11.09
CA ALA A 148 8.20 13.40 12.43
C ALA A 148 8.28 11.98 13.02
N LEU A 149 8.72 10.97 12.24
CA LEU A 149 8.85 9.58 12.66
C LEU A 149 10.29 9.26 13.12
N ASP A 150 10.47 8.11 13.79
CA ASP A 150 11.78 7.66 14.22
C ASP A 150 12.71 7.44 13.00
N PRO A 151 13.87 8.13 12.92
CA PRO A 151 14.80 7.95 11.81
C PRO A 151 15.27 6.50 11.64
N ALA A 152 15.36 5.72 12.72
CA ALA A 152 15.74 4.32 12.66
C ALA A 152 14.70 3.46 11.93
N ASP A 153 13.40 3.78 12.11
CA ASP A 153 12.32 3.10 11.40
C ASP A 153 12.35 3.45 9.91
N VAL A 154 12.65 4.71 9.56
CA VAL A 154 12.79 5.14 8.16
C VAL A 154 13.97 4.44 7.49
N GLU A 155 15.12 4.36 8.16
CA GLU A 155 16.32 3.68 7.64
C GLU A 155 16.13 2.16 7.48
N ALA A 156 15.25 1.56 8.28
CA ALA A 156 14.93 0.14 8.18
C ALA A 156 14.13 -0.24 6.93
N VAL A 157 13.55 0.73 6.21
CA VAL A 157 12.80 0.50 4.96
C VAL A 157 13.74 0.41 3.78
N ARG A 158 13.98 -0.81 3.28
CA ARG A 158 15.01 -1.06 2.26
C ARG A 158 14.45 -1.53 0.93
N VAL A 159 14.89 -0.91 -0.17
CA VAL A 159 14.56 -1.37 -1.52
C VAL A 159 15.12 -2.78 -1.75
N VAL A 160 14.27 -3.68 -2.25
CA VAL A 160 14.64 -5.08 -2.55
C VAL A 160 14.26 -5.52 -3.97
N GLY A 161 13.74 -4.62 -4.81
CA GLY A 161 13.48 -4.87 -6.22
C GLY A 161 12.39 -3.97 -6.80
N SER A 162 11.97 -4.27 -8.02
CA SER A 162 10.85 -3.62 -8.71
C SER A 162 9.88 -4.68 -9.23
N PHE A 163 8.68 -4.27 -9.65
CA PHE A 163 7.76 -5.16 -10.35
C PHE A 163 8.31 -5.51 -11.73
N ALA A 164 8.07 -6.75 -12.16
CA ALA A 164 8.37 -7.15 -13.52
C ALA A 164 7.22 -6.70 -14.44
N GLU A 165 7.54 -5.96 -15.49
CA GLU A 165 6.60 -5.76 -16.58
C GLU A 165 6.53 -7.08 -17.38
N ARG A 166 5.46 -7.85 -17.20
CA ARG A 166 5.22 -8.97 -18.10
C ARG A 166 4.89 -8.39 -19.47
N GLY A 167 5.75 -8.68 -20.45
CA GLY A 167 5.50 -8.33 -21.85
C GLY A 167 4.14 -8.87 -22.27
N LEU A 168 3.36 -8.03 -22.97
CA LEU A 168 2.22 -8.49 -23.74
C LEU A 168 2.77 -9.34 -24.89
N GLU A 169 2.92 -10.65 -24.67
CA GLU A 169 3.04 -11.63 -25.76
C GLU A 169 1.64 -12.02 -26.26
#